data_AF-A0A3Q1HA94-F1
#
_entry.id   AF-A0A3Q1HA94-F1
#
_cell.length_a   1.000
_cell.length_b   1.000
_cell.length_c   1.000
_cell.angle_alpha   90.00
_cell.angle_beta   90.00
_cell.angle_gamma   90.00
#
_symmetry.space_group_name_H-M   'P 1'
#
loop_
_entity.id
_entity.type
_entity.pdbx_description
1 polymer ?
#
loop_
_entity_poly.entity_id
_entity_poly.type
_entity_poly.pdbx_seq_one_letter_code
_entity_poly.pdbx_strand_id
1 'polypeptide(L)'
;MAGRLDSVITNIVEVFIEYADNEDKGKKHKLNKEELQKVLDEEIQSSELKGEINTDDIAQAMEVLDKNRDGEVDFREFCRCVCDLAKCYYHKKTGRGGKKGKGNEQKGEAAN
;
A
#
# COMPACT_ATOMS: atom_id res chain seq x y z
N MET A 1 15.89 21.89 -12.87
CA MET A 1 14.83 20.86 -12.89
C MET A 1 15.45 19.58 -12.37
N ALA A 2 14.95 19.04 -11.26
CA ALA A 2 15.38 17.73 -10.79
C ALA A 2 14.92 16.66 -11.80
N GLY A 3 15.67 15.54 -11.91
CA GLY A 3 15.26 14.44 -12.76
C GLY A 3 13.94 13.84 -12.27
N ARG A 4 13.15 13.24 -13.18
CA ARG A 4 11.87 12.62 -12.79
C ARG A 4 12.05 11.54 -11.72
N LEU A 5 13.16 10.82 -11.73
CA LEU A 5 13.49 9.83 -10.70
C LEU A 5 13.91 10.49 -9.38
N ASP A 6 14.64 11.60 -9.42
CA ASP A 6 15.00 12.35 -8.22
C ASP A 6 13.73 12.77 -7.48
N SER A 7 12.74 13.34 -8.20
CA SER A 7 11.46 13.73 -7.62
C SER A 7 10.68 12.54 -7.04
N VAL A 8 10.72 11.37 -7.68
CA VAL A 8 10.06 10.18 -7.12
C VAL A 8 10.74 9.75 -5.82
N ILE A 9 12.07 9.74 -5.78
CA ILE A 9 12.82 9.35 -4.60
C ILE A 9 12.59 10.33 -3.45
N THR A 10 12.67 11.65 -3.72
CA THR A 10 12.44 12.67 -2.69
C THR A 10 11.02 12.59 -2.15
N ASN A 11 10.01 12.45 -3.03
CA ASN A 11 8.62 12.37 -2.59
C ASN A 11 8.34 11.13 -1.73
N ILE A 12 8.92 9.97 -2.06
CA ILE A 12 8.77 8.76 -1.23
C ILE A 12 9.33 9.00 0.18
N VAL A 13 10.47 9.69 0.28
CA VAL A 13 11.09 10.02 1.58
C VAL A 13 10.28 11.06 2.34
N GLU A 14 9.84 12.13 1.67
CA GLU A 14 9.06 13.21 2.28
C GLU A 14 7.73 12.71 2.82
N VAL A 15 6.97 11.94 2.04
CA VAL A 15 5.73 11.30 2.49
C VAL A 15 5.98 10.40 3.70
N PHE A 16 7.05 9.61 3.70
CA PHE A 16 7.31 8.76 4.86
C PHE A 16 7.62 9.59 6.12
N ILE A 17 8.48 10.60 6.01
CA ILE A 17 8.86 11.46 7.13
C ILE A 17 7.64 12.20 7.66
N GLU A 18 6.83 12.79 6.78
CA GLU A 18 5.65 13.58 7.19
C GLU A 18 4.66 12.79 8.04
N TYR A 19 4.46 11.50 7.75
CA TYR A 19 3.49 10.68 8.48
C TYR A 19 4.12 9.84 9.60
N ALA A 20 5.43 9.56 9.55
CA ALA A 20 6.14 8.81 10.58
C ALA A 20 6.74 9.71 11.68
N ASP A 21 7.01 10.98 11.39
CA ASP A 21 7.57 11.95 12.34
C ASP A 21 6.46 12.62 13.16
N ASN A 22 5.82 11.84 14.04
CA ASN A 22 4.92 12.39 15.05
C ASN A 22 5.72 12.85 16.28
N GLU A 23 5.85 14.16 16.47
CA GLU A 23 6.61 14.79 17.56
C GLU A 23 6.22 14.25 18.96
N ASP A 24 4.95 13.83 19.13
CA ASP A 24 4.41 13.28 20.37
C ASP A 24 4.92 11.89 20.76
N LYS A 25 5.50 11.11 19.83
CA LYS A 25 5.89 9.70 20.07
C LYS A 25 7.37 9.50 20.36
N GLY A 26 8.16 10.58 20.37
CA GLY A 26 9.62 10.51 20.28
C GLY A 26 10.05 9.95 18.92
N LYS A 27 11.33 10.10 18.56
CA LYS A 27 11.87 9.67 17.25
C LYS A 27 11.67 8.18 16.99
N LYS A 28 10.52 7.80 16.48
CA LYS A 28 10.26 6.49 15.89
C LYS A 28 10.04 6.70 14.41
N HIS A 29 11.04 6.36 13.61
CA HIS A 29 10.97 6.40 12.14
C HIS A 29 10.11 5.25 11.60
N LYS A 30 8.85 5.18 12.04
CA LYS A 30 7.92 4.10 11.73
C LYS A 30 6.48 4.61 11.74
N LEU A 31 5.66 4.00 10.89
CA LEU A 31 4.22 4.24 10.82
C LEU A 31 3.48 3.18 11.62
N ASN A 32 2.54 3.57 12.46
CA ASN A 32 1.56 2.63 12.98
C ASN A 32 0.40 2.43 11.99
N LYS A 33 -0.53 1.55 12.34
CA LYS A 33 -1.70 1.22 11.52
C LYS A 33 -2.54 2.44 11.08
N GLU A 34 -2.77 3.39 11.97
CA GLU A 34 -3.58 4.60 11.71
C GLU A 34 -2.83 5.59 10.80
N GLU A 35 -1.53 5.78 11.03
CA GLU A 35 -0.68 6.63 10.19
C GLU A 35 -0.56 6.05 8.78
N LEU A 36 -0.35 4.73 8.67
CA LEU A 36 -0.33 4.03 7.39
C LEU A 36 -1.67 4.18 6.65
N GLN A 37 -2.80 4.07 7.35
CA GLN A 37 -4.12 4.28 6.74
C GLN A 37 -4.22 5.66 6.13
N LYS A 38 -3.81 6.68 6.89
CA LYS A 38 -3.83 8.06 6.45
C LYS A 38 -2.97 8.27 5.19
N VAL A 39 -1.75 7.72 5.16
CA VAL A 39 -0.88 7.76 3.96
C VAL A 39 -1.59 7.17 2.74
N LEU A 40 -2.18 5.99 2.88
CA LEU A 40 -2.84 5.31 1.75
C LEU A 40 -4.09 6.05 1.27
N ASP A 41 -4.86 6.65 2.17
CA ASP A 41 -6.09 7.37 1.83
C ASP A 41 -5.84 8.76 1.21
N GLU A 42 -4.81 9.47 1.68
CA GLU A 42 -4.47 10.84 1.28
C GLU A 42 -3.51 10.88 0.07
N GLU A 43 -2.49 10.04 0.00
CA GLU A 43 -1.50 10.09 -1.08
C GLU A 43 -1.96 9.36 -2.35
N ILE A 44 -2.83 8.36 -2.23
CA ILE A 44 -3.23 7.49 -3.35
C ILE A 44 -4.60 7.92 -3.87
N GLN A 45 -4.67 9.03 -4.59
CA GLN A 45 -5.94 9.56 -5.12
C GLN A 45 -6.45 8.86 -6.39
N SER A 46 -5.61 8.06 -7.07
CA SER A 46 -6.03 7.36 -8.29
C SER A 46 -6.99 6.22 -7.97
N SER A 47 -8.20 6.26 -8.52
CA SER A 47 -9.20 5.20 -8.37
C SER A 47 -8.70 3.82 -8.85
N GLU A 48 -7.77 3.78 -9.82
CA GLU A 48 -7.17 2.54 -10.32
C GLU A 48 -6.18 1.91 -9.32
N LEU A 49 -5.49 2.75 -8.53
CA LEU A 49 -4.57 2.34 -7.48
C LEU A 49 -5.34 2.03 -6.18
N LYS A 50 -6.35 2.84 -5.83
CA LYS A 50 -7.27 2.55 -4.70
C LYS A 50 -8.00 1.21 -4.87
N GLY A 51 -8.31 0.79 -6.10
CA GLY A 51 -8.95 -0.52 -6.31
C GLY A 51 -8.04 -1.73 -6.03
N GLU A 52 -6.72 -1.56 -6.07
CA GLU A 52 -5.75 -2.65 -5.75
C GLU A 52 -5.37 -2.68 -4.28
N ILE A 53 -5.36 -1.50 -3.66
CA ILE A 53 -5.15 -1.34 -2.23
C ILE A 53 -6.54 -1.45 -1.63
N ASN A 54 -6.92 -2.65 -1.19
CA ASN A 54 -8.17 -2.80 -0.47
C ASN A 54 -8.04 -2.09 0.89
N THR A 55 -8.16 -0.76 0.90
CA THR A 55 -8.04 0.12 2.07
C THR A 55 -9.11 -0.20 3.11
N ASP A 56 -10.22 -0.82 2.69
CA ASP A 56 -11.27 -1.37 3.55
C ASP A 56 -10.76 -2.46 4.52
N ASP A 57 -9.61 -3.07 4.25
CA ASP A 57 -8.95 -3.98 5.19
C ASP A 57 -7.50 -3.56 5.45
N ILE A 58 -7.35 -2.39 6.09
CA ILE A 58 -6.06 -1.90 6.59
C ILE A 58 -5.31 -2.94 7.45
N ALA A 59 -6.01 -3.90 8.07
CA ALA A 59 -5.38 -4.98 8.80
C ALA A 59 -4.67 -5.96 7.86
N GLN A 60 -5.28 -6.32 6.72
CA GLN A 60 -4.60 -7.05 5.65
C GLN A 60 -3.45 -6.24 5.05
N ALA A 61 -3.62 -4.92 4.85
CA ALA A 61 -2.54 -4.08 4.37
C ALA A 61 -1.36 -4.10 5.35
N MET A 62 -1.62 -3.94 6.65
CA MET A 62 -0.60 -4.04 7.70
C MET A 62 0.08 -5.42 7.68
N GLU A 63 -0.67 -6.52 7.59
CA GLU A 63 -0.10 -7.88 7.55
C GLU A 63 0.78 -8.13 6.30
N VAL A 64 0.47 -7.46 5.19
CA VAL A 64 1.28 -7.51 3.98
C VAL A 64 2.54 -6.66 4.13
N LEU A 65 2.48 -5.53 4.83
CA LEU A 65 3.56 -4.54 4.92
C LEU A 65 4.52 -4.77 6.07
N ASP A 66 3.99 -5.03 7.26
CA ASP A 66 4.72 -5.39 8.48
C ASP A 66 5.25 -6.82 8.36
N LYS A 67 6.43 -6.96 7.76
CA LYS A 67 7.06 -8.26 7.51
C LYS A 67 7.75 -8.81 8.74
N ASN A 68 8.23 -7.92 9.60
CA ASN A 68 8.88 -8.30 10.84
C ASN A 68 7.85 -8.61 11.97
N ARG A 69 6.57 -8.28 11.74
CA ARG A 69 5.42 -8.47 12.65
C ARG A 69 5.58 -7.74 13.97
N ASP A 70 6.15 -6.54 13.93
CA ASP A 70 6.35 -5.69 15.10
C ASP A 70 5.19 -4.73 15.38
N GLY A 71 4.17 -4.72 14.51
CA GLY A 71 2.98 -3.87 14.62
C GLY A 71 3.20 -2.44 14.15
N GLU A 72 4.36 -2.13 13.58
CA GLU A 72 4.74 -0.85 12.99
C GLU A 72 5.28 -1.11 11.55
N VAL A 73 5.41 -0.06 10.75
CA VAL A 73 5.96 -0.13 9.38
C VAL A 73 7.16 0.80 9.29
N ASP A 74 8.34 0.23 9.07
CA ASP A 74 9.56 1.02 8.86
C ASP A 74 9.69 1.53 7.40
N PHE A 75 10.69 2.37 7.15
CA PHE A 75 10.90 2.93 5.81
C PHE A 75 11.14 1.86 4.73
N ARG A 76 11.79 0.74 5.07
CA ARG A 76 12.06 -0.35 4.12
C ARG A 76 10.77 -1.07 3.74
N GLU A 77 9.91 -1.34 4.72
CA GLU A 77 8.60 -1.95 4.53
C GLU A 77 7.68 -1.04 3.72
N PHE A 78 7.71 0.27 4.01
CA PHE A 78 7.02 1.28 3.20
C PHE A 78 7.51 1.31 1.75
N CYS A 79 8.82 1.34 1.51
CA CYS A 79 9.37 1.29 0.14
C CYS A 79 8.94 0.04 -0.62
N ARG A 80 8.86 -1.11 0.07
CA ARG A 80 8.38 -2.36 -0.52
C ARG A 80 6.91 -2.24 -0.94
N CYS A 81 6.06 -1.63 -0.12
CA CYS A 81 4.68 -1.29 -0.48
C CYS A 81 4.61 -0.56 -1.82
N VAL A 82 5.30 0.58 -1.89
CA VAL A 82 5.28 1.46 -3.06
C VAL A 82 5.77 0.73 -4.31
N CYS A 83 6.83 -0.09 -4.17
CA CYS A 83 7.34 -0.90 -5.26
C CYS A 83 6.32 -1.93 -5.75
N ASP A 84 5.62 -2.61 -4.85
CA ASP A 84 4.63 -3.62 -5.23
C ASP A 84 3.40 -2.98 -5.89
N LEU A 85 2.96 -1.80 -5.44
CA LEU A 85 1.92 -1.01 -6.11
C LEU A 85 2.34 -0.58 -7.50
N ALA A 86 3.57 -0.08 -7.65
CA ALA A 86 4.12 0.30 -8.95
C ALA A 86 4.18 -0.90 -9.92
N LYS A 87 4.55 -2.09 -9.43
CA LYS A 87 4.52 -3.33 -10.23
C LYS A 87 3.09 -3.69 -10.63
N CYS A 88 2.12 -3.68 -9.72
CA CYS A 88 0.72 -3.95 -10.03
C CYS A 88 0.19 -3.00 -11.11
N TYR A 89 0.46 -1.70 -10.95
CA TYR A 89 0.09 -0.68 -11.93
C TYR A 89 0.77 -0.91 -13.29
N TYR A 90 2.07 -1.23 -13.30
CA TYR A 90 2.80 -1.59 -14.51
C TYR A 90 2.19 -2.81 -15.22
N HIS A 91 1.85 -3.86 -14.48
CA HIS A 91 1.23 -5.07 -15.05
C HIS A 91 -0.14 -4.80 -15.65
N LYS A 92 -0.97 -3.97 -15.01
CA LYS A 92 -2.24 -3.51 -15.58
C LYS A 92 -2.03 -2.75 -16.87
N LYS A 93 -1.10 -1.78 -16.88
CA LYS A 93 -0.83 -0.92 -18.03
C LYS A 93 -0.23 -1.68 -19.22
N THR A 94 0.54 -2.74 -18.96
CA THR A 94 1.24 -3.52 -20.00
C THR A 94 0.52 -4.80 -20.41
N GLY A 95 -0.66 -5.10 -19.84
CA GLY A 95 -1.51 -6.23 -20.25
C GLY A 95 -0.94 -7.63 -19.99
N ARG A 96 0.21 -7.74 -19.29
CA ARG A 96 0.89 -9.03 -19.01
C ARG A 96 0.44 -9.71 -17.71
N GLY A 97 -0.53 -9.16 -16.98
CA GLY A 97 -1.11 -9.76 -15.77
C GLY A 97 -2.35 -10.61 -16.07
N GLY A 98 -2.17 -11.80 -16.64
CA GLY A 98 -3.26 -12.73 -16.91
C GLY A 98 -3.92 -13.29 -15.64
N LYS A 99 -5.24 -13.04 -15.51
CA LYS A 99 -6.27 -13.77 -14.75
C LYS A 99 -5.95 -14.24 -13.31
N LYS A 100 -6.49 -13.52 -12.31
CA LYS A 100 -7.17 -14.18 -11.18
C LYS A 100 -8.67 -14.15 -11.45
N GLY A 101 -9.18 -15.22 -12.06
CA GLY A 101 -10.62 -15.46 -12.09
C GLY A 101 -11.11 -15.71 -10.66
N LYS A 102 -11.85 -14.76 -10.08
CA LYS A 102 -12.74 -15.05 -8.95
C LYS A 102 -13.98 -15.72 -9.53
N GLY A 103 -13.88 -17.03 -9.77
CA GLY A 103 -15.06 -17.88 -9.88
C GLY A 103 -15.59 -18.13 -8.48
N ASN A 104 -16.58 -17.34 -8.04
CA ASN A 104 -17.44 -17.75 -6.94
C ASN A 104 -18.68 -18.39 -7.57
N GLU A 105 -18.55 -19.66 -7.96
CA GLU A 105 -19.72 -20.49 -8.27
C GLU A 105 -20.50 -20.65 -6.96
N GLN A 106 -21.57 -19.88 -6.83
CA GLN A 106 -22.59 -20.12 -5.82
C GLN A 106 -23.13 -21.54 -6.04
N LYS A 107 -22.74 -22.43 -5.13
CA LYS A 107 -23.35 -23.73 -4.90
C LYS A 107 -24.83 -23.50 -4.57
N GLY A 108 -25.69 -23.61 -5.58
CA GLY A 108 -27.12 -23.81 -5.39
C GLY A 108 -27.35 -25.26 -5.00
N GLU A 109 -27.33 -25.52 -3.70
CA GLU A 109 -27.65 -26.81 -3.12
C GLU A 109 -29.15 -27.06 -3.27
N ALA A 110 -29.49 -28.22 -3.84
CA ALA A 110 -30.85 -28.73 -3.92
C ALA A 110 -31.38 -29.05 -2.52
N ALA A 111 -32.63 -28.69 -2.21
CA ALA A 111 -33.52 -29.51 -1.39
C ALA A 111 -34.95 -28.94 -1.35
N ASN A 112 -35.89 -29.81 -1.74
CA ASN A 112 -37.33 -29.85 -1.53
C ASN A 112 -38.24 -29.02 -2.46
#